data_AF-A0A5R8K7D9-F1
#
_entry.id   AF-A0A5R8K7D9-F1
#
_cell.length_a   1.000
_cell.length_b   1.000
_cell.length_c   1.000
_cell.angle_alpha   90.00
_cell.angle_beta   90.00
_cell.angle_gamma   90.00
#
_symmetry.space_group_name_H-M   'P 1'
#
loop_
_entity.id
_entity.type
_entity.pdbx_description
1 polymer ?
#
loop_
_entity_poly.entity_id
_entity_poly.type
_entity_poly.pdbx_seq_one_letter_code
_entity_poly.pdbx_strand_id
1 'polypeptide(L)'
;MFIFTALLCGSTVRGDVVVLKSGQRYEGKVISEDATSVTMEYRPTPNTRDTRVVSKSDIQELIRLTPSQAEFAERKLSEILPTKDLLSAADYERIIQDQVRSFVNKYPGTPEAEEAEKIIESLSEEKERVSEGELKMNGKWLSKEDVLRDGYNIEAYRIRYTMNQKAAENTETRYLEAMRLFHDLQTQYPASLSYVDAVSEAIEILDGFTKQLNAMLAEEPILSERRANGLKSLAGPDAQATKFAVDSEIAAFKAQAAADKKNKVKWPSFYKYDAASMKSLLALVLKERTTLGILDVVALKEENETLTSVLRNLADEKVVLAKQQLDELKKSNPINKTAVSSLEKKAREIETELKERSKRDAEAKVVAQTTQSMGEEGEPEAADQQNALAKALLEAQNKKDKKKTDEETGDEGKTDKADGEKSGPKMQVQEDGGSSLTDYIPYIGAVLIVILLVSFVLGKKKPKEGE
;
A
#
# COMPACT_ATOMS: atom_id res chain seq x y z
N MET A 1 -51.42 -38.27 12.34
CA MET A 1 -50.35 -38.20 11.34
C MET A 1 -50.30 -36.79 10.79
N PHE A 2 -49.43 -35.93 11.33
CA PHE A 2 -49.01 -34.69 10.69
C PHE A 2 -47.51 -34.58 10.94
N ILE A 3 -46.76 -34.88 9.88
CA ILE A 3 -45.31 -34.75 9.80
C ILE A 3 -45.07 -33.25 9.58
N PHE A 4 -44.57 -32.56 10.59
CA PHE A 4 -44.03 -31.21 10.39
C PHE A 4 -42.57 -31.37 9.99
N THR A 5 -42.35 -31.34 8.68
CA THR A 5 -41.05 -31.26 8.03
C THR A 5 -40.36 -30.00 8.53
N ALA A 6 -39.37 -30.16 9.40
CA ALA A 6 -38.49 -29.06 9.80
C ALA A 6 -37.65 -28.66 8.59
N LEU A 7 -38.09 -27.59 7.94
CA LEU A 7 -37.32 -26.89 6.92
C LEU A 7 -36.12 -26.25 7.65
N LEU A 8 -34.98 -26.95 7.67
CA LEU A 8 -33.67 -26.35 7.96
C LEU A 8 -33.35 -25.35 6.84
N CYS A 9 -33.94 -24.17 6.90
CA CYS A 9 -33.39 -23.00 6.25
C CYS A 9 -32.17 -22.56 7.07
N GLY A 10 -30.98 -22.81 6.52
CA GLY A 10 -29.70 -22.29 7.01
C GLY A 10 -29.63 -20.77 6.95
N SER A 11 -30.44 -20.11 7.79
CA SER A 11 -30.23 -18.71 8.14
C SER A 11 -29.12 -18.66 9.17
N THR A 12 -27.96 -18.11 8.79
CA THR A 12 -26.85 -17.81 9.70
C THR A 12 -27.38 -16.90 10.80
N VAL A 13 -27.61 -17.48 11.97
CA VAL A 13 -28.13 -16.79 13.15
C VAL A 13 -27.01 -15.95 13.75
N ARG A 14 -27.19 -14.63 13.84
CA ARG A 14 -26.24 -13.63 14.37
C ARG A 14 -26.52 -13.23 15.82
N GLY A 15 -27.55 -13.80 16.47
CA GLY A 15 -27.94 -13.55 17.87
C GLY A 15 -28.82 -14.68 18.43
N ASP A 16 -29.13 -14.69 19.73
CA ASP A 16 -30.13 -15.64 20.26
C ASP A 16 -31.48 -15.44 19.55
N VAL A 17 -32.21 -16.54 19.35
CA VAL A 17 -33.49 -16.52 18.64
C VAL A 17 -34.62 -16.84 19.60
N VAL A 18 -35.59 -15.95 19.66
CA VAL A 18 -36.86 -16.16 20.36
C VAL A 18 -37.94 -16.33 19.31
N VAL A 19 -38.52 -17.53 19.23
CA VAL A 19 -39.70 -17.83 18.41
C VAL A 19 -40.92 -17.79 19.31
N LEU A 20 -41.89 -16.93 19.00
CA LEU A 20 -43.16 -16.86 19.70
C LEU A 20 -44.16 -17.88 19.15
N LYS A 21 -45.13 -18.28 19.98
CA LYS A 21 -46.30 -19.11 19.57
C LYS A 21 -47.15 -18.45 18.49
N SER A 22 -47.04 -17.14 18.32
CA SER A 22 -47.65 -16.38 17.22
C SER A 22 -46.94 -16.56 15.88
N GLY A 23 -45.80 -17.25 15.85
CA GLY A 23 -44.92 -17.40 14.69
C GLY A 23 -43.94 -16.24 14.48
N GLN A 24 -43.96 -15.21 15.32
CA GLN A 24 -43.00 -14.11 15.26
C GLN A 24 -41.62 -14.53 15.78
N ARG A 25 -40.56 -14.16 15.06
CA ARG A 25 -39.17 -14.48 15.38
C ARG A 25 -38.40 -13.20 15.71
N TYR A 26 -37.72 -13.18 16.85
CA TYR A 26 -36.79 -12.12 17.24
C TYR A 26 -35.36 -12.67 17.30
N GLU A 27 -34.43 -11.93 16.72
CA GLU A 27 -33.01 -12.25 16.71
C GLU A 27 -32.25 -11.14 17.44
N GLY A 28 -31.54 -11.49 18.51
CA GLY A 28 -30.92 -10.53 19.40
C GLY A 28 -30.22 -11.18 20.59
N LYS A 29 -29.45 -10.43 21.36
CA LYS A 29 -28.76 -10.98 22.55
C LYS A 29 -29.73 -11.04 23.72
N VAL A 30 -29.91 -12.18 24.37
CA VAL A 30 -30.67 -12.24 25.64
C VAL A 30 -29.85 -11.57 26.74
N ILE A 31 -30.38 -10.50 27.33
CA ILE A 31 -29.73 -9.72 28.40
C ILE A 31 -30.02 -10.33 29.77
N SER A 32 -31.28 -10.73 30.01
CA SER A 32 -31.70 -11.32 31.27
C SER A 32 -32.86 -12.29 31.09
N GLU A 33 -32.97 -13.25 31.99
CA GLU A 33 -34.05 -14.21 32.04
C GLU A 33 -34.52 -14.34 33.49
N ASP A 34 -35.78 -14.01 33.73
CA ASP A 34 -36.44 -14.20 35.03
C ASP A 34 -37.40 -15.40 34.96
N ALA A 35 -38.06 -15.74 36.06
CA ALA A 35 -38.99 -16.86 36.12
C ALA A 35 -40.15 -16.75 35.11
N THR A 36 -40.52 -15.53 34.71
CA THR A 36 -41.70 -15.24 33.88
C THR A 36 -41.38 -14.62 32.52
N SER A 37 -40.20 -14.04 32.31
CA SER A 37 -39.87 -13.30 31.08
C SER A 37 -38.42 -13.47 30.65
N VAL A 38 -38.19 -13.19 29.36
CA VAL A 38 -36.87 -13.09 28.72
C VAL A 38 -36.73 -11.67 28.18
N THR A 39 -35.67 -10.97 28.57
CA THR A 39 -35.33 -9.64 28.06
C THR A 39 -34.24 -9.78 27.01
N MET A 40 -34.50 -9.29 25.80
CA MET A 40 -33.56 -9.38 24.68
C MET A 40 -33.23 -8.01 24.09
N GLU A 41 -31.96 -7.78 23.79
CA GLU A 41 -31.46 -6.67 22.98
C GLU A 41 -31.56 -7.07 21.51
N TYR A 42 -32.45 -6.45 20.76
CA TYR A 42 -32.60 -6.69 19.33
C TYR A 42 -32.28 -5.41 18.55
N ARG A 43 -31.90 -5.57 17.28
CA ARG A 43 -31.60 -4.44 16.39
C ARG A 43 -32.74 -4.27 15.38
N PRO A 44 -33.74 -3.40 15.64
CA PRO A 44 -34.78 -3.11 14.66
C PRO A 44 -34.24 -2.44 13.40
N THR A 45 -33.11 -1.71 13.50
CA THR A 45 -32.36 -1.13 12.37
C THR A 45 -30.85 -1.30 12.62
N PRO A 46 -29.98 -1.22 11.58
CA PRO A 46 -28.54 -1.47 11.74
C PRO A 46 -27.84 -0.63 12.83
N ASN A 47 -28.34 0.57 13.12
CA ASN A 47 -27.74 1.53 14.06
C ASN A 47 -28.53 1.73 15.36
N THR A 48 -29.68 1.07 15.55
CA THR A 48 -30.50 1.25 16.76
C THR A 48 -30.58 -0.07 17.51
N ARG A 49 -30.26 -0.02 18.80
CA ARG A 49 -30.43 -1.13 19.72
C ARG A 49 -31.68 -0.87 20.55
N ASP A 50 -32.55 -1.86 20.64
CA ASP A 50 -33.78 -1.78 21.42
C ASP A 50 -33.90 -3.00 22.32
N THR A 51 -34.58 -2.85 23.45
CA THR A 51 -34.75 -3.91 24.44
C THR A 51 -36.20 -4.35 24.46
N ARG A 52 -36.44 -5.64 24.29
CA ARG A 52 -37.78 -6.23 24.32
C ARG A 52 -37.89 -7.25 25.44
N VAL A 53 -38.92 -7.10 26.25
CA VAL A 53 -39.30 -8.11 27.25
C VAL A 53 -40.37 -9.01 26.63
N VAL A 54 -40.11 -10.31 26.62
CA VAL A 54 -40.99 -11.36 26.08
C VAL A 54 -41.40 -12.28 27.22
N SER A 55 -42.70 -12.54 27.38
CA SER A 55 -43.18 -13.51 28.38
C SER A 55 -42.83 -14.93 27.96
N LYS A 56 -42.32 -15.76 28.89
CA LYS A 56 -42.04 -17.18 28.62
C LYS A 56 -43.29 -17.97 28.23
N SER A 57 -44.48 -17.53 28.64
CA SER A 57 -45.76 -18.13 28.23
C SER A 57 -45.97 -18.08 26.72
N ASP A 58 -45.37 -17.08 26.07
CA ASP A 58 -45.61 -16.76 24.66
C ASP A 58 -44.47 -17.27 23.77
N ILE A 59 -43.37 -17.72 24.38
CA ILE A 59 -42.24 -18.34 23.69
C ILE A 59 -42.61 -19.77 23.32
N GLN A 60 -42.48 -20.08 22.05
CA GLN A 60 -42.55 -21.43 21.51
C GLN A 60 -41.18 -22.11 21.57
N GLU A 61 -40.12 -21.38 21.21
CA GLU A 61 -38.74 -21.90 21.17
C GLU A 61 -37.74 -20.78 21.50
N LEU A 62 -36.74 -21.09 22.33
CA LEU A 62 -35.61 -20.22 22.64
C LEU A 62 -34.32 -20.92 22.22
N ILE A 63 -33.68 -20.43 21.16
CA ILE A 63 -32.41 -20.96 20.66
C ILE A 63 -31.32 -19.99 21.11
N ARG A 64 -30.48 -20.43 22.06
CA ARG A 64 -29.31 -19.68 22.48
C ARG A 64 -28.12 -20.04 21.61
N LEU A 65 -27.38 -19.03 21.17
CA LEU A 65 -26.08 -19.28 20.56
C LEU A 65 -25.17 -19.88 21.62
N THR A 66 -24.45 -20.94 21.25
CA THR A 66 -23.35 -21.40 22.10
C THR A 66 -22.27 -20.30 22.13
N PRO A 67 -21.42 -20.27 23.18
CA PRO A 67 -20.29 -19.33 23.23
C PRO A 67 -19.39 -19.39 21.99
N SER A 68 -19.23 -20.58 21.40
CA SER A 68 -18.50 -20.78 20.14
C SER A 68 -19.16 -20.05 18.97
N GLN A 69 -20.48 -20.17 18.80
CA GLN A 69 -21.22 -19.51 17.72
C GLN A 69 -21.22 -18.00 17.84
N ALA A 70 -21.41 -17.49 19.05
CA ALA A 70 -21.39 -16.05 19.31
C ALA A 70 -20.01 -15.45 18.97
N GLU A 71 -18.93 -16.09 19.42
CA GLU A 71 -17.58 -15.58 19.18
C GLU A 71 -17.12 -15.78 17.74
N PHE A 72 -17.54 -16.85 17.06
CA PHE A 72 -17.26 -17.06 15.64
C PHE A 72 -17.86 -15.93 14.77
N ALA A 73 -19.11 -15.55 15.07
CA ALA A 73 -19.81 -14.44 14.41
C ALA A 73 -19.22 -13.06 14.79
N GLU A 74 -18.88 -12.85 16.07
CA GLU A 74 -18.30 -11.59 16.55
C GLU A 74 -16.92 -11.33 15.94
N ARG A 75 -16.07 -12.37 15.86
CA ARG A 75 -14.75 -12.31 15.20
C ARG A 75 -14.85 -12.34 13.67
N LYS A 76 -16.04 -12.54 13.12
CA LYS A 76 -16.32 -12.59 11.68
C LYS A 76 -15.44 -13.61 10.95
N LEU A 77 -15.22 -14.78 11.55
CA LEU A 77 -14.30 -15.78 10.98
C LEU A 77 -14.78 -16.27 9.61
N SER A 78 -16.09 -16.36 9.37
CA SER A 78 -16.66 -16.67 8.06
C SER A 78 -16.39 -15.60 6.99
N GLU A 79 -16.10 -14.35 7.38
CA GLU A 79 -15.80 -13.25 6.44
C GLU A 79 -14.31 -13.20 6.07
N ILE A 80 -13.47 -14.06 6.65
CA ILE A 80 -12.03 -14.14 6.32
C ILE A 80 -11.84 -14.66 4.89
N LEU A 81 -12.70 -15.60 4.45
CA LEU A 81 -12.70 -16.12 3.09
C LEU A 81 -13.85 -15.50 2.28
N PRO A 82 -13.61 -15.09 1.02
CA PRO A 82 -12.32 -15.08 0.33
C PRO A 82 -11.36 -14.05 0.94
N THR A 83 -10.07 -14.40 1.00
CA THR A 83 -9.05 -13.48 1.50
C THR A 83 -8.87 -12.27 0.60
N LYS A 84 -8.39 -11.19 1.21
CA LYS A 84 -8.01 -9.97 0.51
C LYS A 84 -6.82 -10.22 -0.40
N ASP A 85 -6.73 -9.42 -1.46
CA ASP A 85 -5.59 -9.43 -2.37
C ASP A 85 -4.32 -8.90 -1.69
N LEU A 86 -3.16 -9.24 -2.25
CA LEU A 86 -1.82 -8.77 -1.84
C LEU A 86 -1.39 -9.10 -0.41
N LEU A 87 -1.97 -10.12 0.23
CA LEU A 87 -1.50 -10.59 1.52
C LEU A 87 -0.11 -11.23 1.41
N SER A 88 0.80 -10.83 2.31
CA SER A 88 2.10 -11.48 2.43
C SER A 88 1.99 -12.82 3.19
N ALA A 89 2.99 -13.69 3.05
CA ALA A 89 3.04 -14.94 3.83
C ALA A 89 2.99 -14.68 5.37
N ALA A 90 3.54 -13.55 5.82
CA ALA A 90 3.47 -13.12 7.21
C ALA A 90 2.06 -12.66 7.61
N ASP A 91 1.32 -12.01 6.71
CA ASP A 91 -0.07 -11.64 6.98
C ASP A 91 -0.97 -12.88 7.11
N TYR A 92 -0.79 -13.86 6.24
CA TYR A 92 -1.49 -15.15 6.36
C TYR A 92 -1.16 -15.82 7.68
N GLU A 93 0.11 -15.93 8.04
CA GLU A 93 0.53 -16.53 9.32
C GLU A 93 -0.13 -15.82 10.50
N ARG A 94 -0.15 -14.49 10.50
CA ARG A 94 -0.81 -13.69 11.54
C ARG A 94 -2.31 -13.99 11.63
N ILE A 95 -3.02 -14.06 10.50
CA ILE A 95 -4.46 -14.39 10.49
C ILE A 95 -4.67 -15.81 11.04
N ILE A 96 -3.89 -16.78 10.56
CA ILE A 96 -3.97 -18.18 10.98
C ILE A 96 -3.74 -18.30 12.49
N GLN A 97 -2.67 -17.73 13.03
CA GLN A 97 -2.29 -17.90 14.43
C GLN A 97 -3.18 -17.07 15.36
N ASP A 98 -3.29 -15.76 15.10
CA ASP A 98 -3.87 -14.84 16.06
C ASP A 98 -5.40 -14.88 16.04
N GLN A 99 -6.02 -15.10 14.87
CA GLN A 99 -7.47 -15.03 14.71
C GLN A 99 -8.14 -16.40 14.74
N VAL A 100 -7.69 -17.32 13.89
CA VAL A 100 -8.41 -18.58 13.63
C VAL A 100 -7.97 -19.70 14.57
N ARG A 101 -6.67 -19.97 14.71
CA ARG A 101 -6.16 -21.00 15.66
C ARG A 101 -6.49 -20.67 17.10
N SER A 102 -6.44 -19.39 17.47
CA SER A 102 -6.82 -18.95 18.82
C SER A 102 -8.29 -19.26 19.14
N PHE A 103 -9.18 -19.28 18.14
CA PHE A 103 -10.58 -19.69 18.28
C PHE A 103 -10.70 -21.22 18.43
N VAL A 104 -10.07 -21.99 17.54
CA VAL A 104 -10.09 -23.47 17.58
C VAL A 104 -9.57 -24.00 18.92
N ASN A 105 -8.47 -23.44 19.42
CA ASN A 105 -7.90 -23.83 20.72
C ASN A 105 -8.83 -23.51 21.90
N LYS A 106 -9.67 -22.48 21.77
CA LYS A 106 -10.63 -22.06 22.82
C LYS A 106 -11.89 -22.91 22.80
N TYR A 107 -12.33 -23.38 21.64
CA TYR A 107 -13.56 -24.16 21.46
C TYR A 107 -13.31 -25.49 20.71
N PRO A 108 -12.45 -26.39 21.23
CA PRO A 108 -12.14 -27.62 20.53
C PRO A 108 -13.39 -28.52 20.39
N GLY A 109 -13.56 -29.12 19.21
CA GLY A 109 -14.62 -30.10 18.93
C GLY A 109 -16.02 -29.52 18.73
N THR A 110 -16.17 -28.20 18.57
CA THR A 110 -17.46 -27.62 18.13
C THR A 110 -17.56 -27.58 16.60
N PRO A 111 -18.78 -27.57 16.02
CA PRO A 111 -18.96 -27.42 14.57
C PRO A 111 -18.29 -26.16 14.02
N GLU A 112 -18.27 -25.06 14.78
CA GLU A 112 -17.61 -23.81 14.37
C GLU A 112 -16.09 -23.94 14.38
N ALA A 113 -15.52 -24.80 15.25
CA ALA A 113 -14.09 -25.09 15.23
C ALA A 113 -13.72 -25.94 14.02
N GLU A 114 -14.56 -26.90 13.61
CA GLU A 114 -14.36 -27.63 12.34
C GLU A 114 -14.41 -26.69 11.12
N GLU A 115 -15.30 -25.70 11.12
CA GLU A 115 -15.34 -24.66 10.08
C GLU A 115 -14.09 -23.77 10.12
N ALA A 116 -13.64 -23.36 11.31
CA ALA A 116 -12.41 -22.62 11.49
C ALA A 116 -11.17 -23.42 11.05
N GLU A 117 -11.13 -24.74 11.24
CA GLU A 117 -10.07 -25.61 10.73
C GLU A 117 -10.03 -25.64 9.20
N LYS A 118 -11.18 -25.68 8.53
CA LYS A 118 -11.24 -25.55 7.05
C LYS A 118 -10.73 -24.20 6.58
N ILE A 119 -11.02 -23.12 7.32
CA ILE A 119 -10.46 -21.80 7.03
C ILE A 119 -8.93 -21.83 7.17
N ILE A 120 -8.38 -22.47 8.22
CA ILE A 120 -6.92 -22.62 8.39
C ILE A 120 -6.30 -23.38 7.23
N GLU A 121 -6.92 -24.46 6.76
CA GLU A 121 -6.46 -25.25 5.62
C GLU A 121 -6.36 -24.37 4.37
N SER A 122 -7.45 -23.69 4.00
CA SER A 122 -7.46 -22.77 2.84
C SER A 122 -6.43 -21.65 2.97
N LEU A 123 -6.29 -21.03 4.15
CA LEU A 123 -5.29 -19.98 4.39
C LEU A 123 -3.85 -20.52 4.30
N SER A 124 -3.62 -21.78 4.70
CA SER A 124 -2.30 -22.40 4.64
C SER A 124 -1.90 -22.71 3.20
N GLU A 125 -2.84 -23.18 2.38
CA GLU A 125 -2.64 -23.35 0.94
C GLU A 125 -2.33 -22.00 0.26
N GLU A 126 -3.12 -20.96 0.53
CA GLU A 126 -2.88 -19.63 -0.04
C GLU A 126 -1.52 -19.04 0.42
N LYS A 127 -1.11 -19.30 1.67
CA LYS A 127 0.22 -18.91 2.19
C LYS A 127 1.36 -19.62 1.46
N GLU A 128 1.22 -20.90 1.16
CA GLU A 128 2.24 -21.68 0.45
C GLU A 128 2.46 -21.10 -0.95
N ARG A 129 1.38 -20.80 -1.68
CA ARG A 129 1.45 -20.14 -2.99
C ARG A 129 2.20 -18.82 -2.95
N VAL A 130 1.92 -17.97 -1.95
CA VAL A 130 2.67 -16.71 -1.78
C VAL A 130 4.13 -16.96 -1.44
N SER A 131 4.44 -18.01 -0.68
CA SER A 131 5.82 -18.39 -0.35
C SER A 131 6.59 -18.90 -1.57
N GLU A 132 5.91 -19.50 -2.54
CA GLU A 132 6.48 -19.90 -3.84
C GLU A 132 6.68 -18.72 -4.81
N GLY A 133 6.16 -17.54 -4.47
CA GLY A 133 6.28 -16.31 -5.25
C GLY A 133 5.08 -16.01 -6.15
N GLU A 134 3.96 -16.73 -5.98
CA GLU A 134 2.70 -16.35 -6.59
C GLU A 134 2.06 -15.16 -5.87
N LEU A 135 1.19 -14.43 -6.57
CA LEU A 135 0.51 -13.26 -6.01
C LEU A 135 -0.98 -13.28 -6.30
N LYS A 136 -1.80 -13.03 -5.28
CA LYS A 136 -3.25 -12.83 -5.44
C LYS A 136 -3.57 -11.37 -5.77
N MET A 137 -4.18 -11.13 -6.93
CA MET A 137 -4.55 -9.82 -7.45
C MET A 137 -5.90 -9.90 -8.19
N ASN A 138 -6.83 -9.00 -7.86
CA ASN A 138 -8.21 -9.03 -8.36
C ASN A 138 -8.90 -10.38 -8.15
N GLY A 139 -8.67 -11.01 -6.99
CA GLY A 139 -9.18 -12.34 -6.66
C GLY A 139 -8.62 -13.48 -7.51
N LYS A 140 -7.61 -13.22 -8.36
CA LYS A 140 -6.95 -14.21 -9.21
C LYS A 140 -5.51 -14.40 -8.77
N TRP A 141 -5.01 -15.62 -8.94
CA TRP A 141 -3.61 -15.93 -8.67
C TRP A 141 -2.77 -15.74 -9.91
N LEU A 142 -1.65 -15.02 -9.75
CA LEU A 142 -0.61 -14.83 -10.74
C LEU A 142 0.54 -15.78 -10.46
N SER A 143 1.05 -16.44 -11.50
CA SER A 143 2.24 -17.27 -11.41
C SER A 143 3.47 -16.43 -11.06
N LYS A 144 4.52 -17.05 -10.53
CA LYS A 144 5.80 -16.38 -10.26
C LYS A 144 6.37 -15.67 -11.49
N GLU A 145 6.27 -16.30 -12.66
CA GLU A 145 6.72 -15.75 -13.92
C GLU A 145 5.89 -14.50 -14.30
N ASP A 146 4.57 -14.55 -14.11
CA ASP A 146 3.70 -13.40 -14.33
C ASP A 146 3.98 -12.26 -13.36
N VAL A 147 4.29 -12.56 -12.11
CA VAL A 147 4.65 -11.56 -11.09
C VAL A 147 5.92 -10.82 -11.48
N LEU A 148 6.96 -11.55 -11.91
CA LEU A 148 8.20 -10.95 -12.39
C LEU A 148 7.98 -10.13 -13.67
N ARG A 149 7.13 -10.62 -14.59
CA ARG A 149 6.85 -9.98 -15.87
C ARG A 149 6.00 -8.71 -15.73
N ASP A 150 5.02 -8.70 -14.83
CA ASP A 150 3.97 -7.67 -14.75
C ASP A 150 4.14 -6.72 -13.55
N GLY A 151 5.35 -6.59 -13.01
CA GLY A 151 5.65 -5.78 -11.83
C GLY A 151 5.13 -4.33 -11.90
N TYR A 152 5.10 -3.74 -13.10
CA TYR A 152 4.53 -2.39 -13.30
C TYR A 152 3.04 -2.32 -12.97
N ASN A 153 2.23 -3.27 -13.47
CA ASN A 153 0.79 -3.28 -13.19
C ASN A 153 0.49 -3.75 -11.77
N ILE A 154 1.33 -4.60 -11.20
CA ILE A 154 1.21 -5.05 -9.80
C ILE A 154 1.40 -3.86 -8.85
N GLU A 155 2.42 -3.03 -9.05
CA GLU A 155 2.62 -1.85 -8.20
C GLU A 155 1.53 -0.79 -8.41
N ALA A 156 1.08 -0.59 -9.64
CA ALA A 156 -0.11 0.24 -9.89
C ALA A 156 -1.34 -0.30 -9.15
N TYR A 157 -1.56 -1.61 -9.18
CA TYR A 157 -2.65 -2.24 -8.45
C TYR A 157 -2.51 -2.04 -6.93
N ARG A 158 -1.31 -2.18 -6.36
CA ARG A 158 -1.03 -1.93 -4.94
C ARG A 158 -1.38 -0.50 -4.52
N ILE A 159 -1.03 0.48 -5.34
CA ILE A 159 -1.36 1.89 -5.06
C ILE A 159 -2.88 2.11 -5.11
N ARG A 160 -3.57 1.60 -6.12
CA ARG A 160 -5.05 1.68 -6.21
C ARG A 160 -5.72 0.98 -5.02
N TYR A 161 -5.27 -0.20 -4.66
CA TYR A 161 -5.78 -0.94 -3.51
C TYR A 161 -5.60 -0.13 -2.21
N THR A 162 -4.44 0.49 -2.03
CA THR A 162 -4.17 1.36 -0.87
C THR A 162 -5.01 2.64 -0.91
N MET A 163 -5.23 3.23 -2.09
CA MET A 163 -6.11 4.39 -2.29
C MET A 163 -7.53 4.08 -1.79
N ASN A 164 -8.07 2.93 -2.17
CA ASN A 164 -9.42 2.52 -1.75
C ASN A 164 -9.49 2.20 -0.26
N GLN A 165 -8.44 1.59 0.31
CA GLN A 165 -8.36 1.42 1.76
C GLN A 165 -8.35 2.76 2.49
N LYS A 166 -7.54 3.72 2.04
CA LYS A 166 -7.51 5.07 2.59
C LYS A 166 -8.87 5.74 2.52
N ALA A 167 -9.55 5.69 1.38
CA ALA A 167 -10.88 6.28 1.22
C ALA A 167 -11.94 5.65 2.15
N ALA A 168 -11.77 4.38 2.54
CA ALA A 168 -12.67 3.66 3.44
C ALA A 168 -12.40 3.90 4.94
N GLU A 169 -11.27 4.53 5.29
CA GLU A 169 -10.96 4.86 6.69
C GLU A 169 -11.97 5.88 7.26
N ASN A 170 -12.10 5.92 8.60
CA ASN A 170 -12.93 6.92 9.28
C ASN A 170 -12.06 8.03 9.88
N THR A 171 -11.23 8.66 9.05
CA THR A 171 -10.31 9.74 9.45
C THR A 171 -10.62 11.02 8.68
N GLU A 172 -10.28 12.19 9.27
CA GLU A 172 -10.46 13.49 8.61
C GLU A 172 -9.61 13.60 7.31
N THR A 173 -8.49 12.86 7.21
CA THR A 173 -7.55 12.92 6.07
C THR A 173 -7.78 11.85 5.00
N ARG A 174 -8.73 10.94 5.18
CA ARG A 174 -8.96 9.76 4.31
C ARG A 174 -8.97 10.07 2.82
N TYR A 175 -9.72 11.09 2.40
CA TYR A 175 -9.86 11.43 0.98
C TYR A 175 -8.66 12.22 0.48
N LEU A 176 -8.01 13.01 1.34
CA LEU A 176 -6.76 13.69 0.99
C LEU A 176 -5.66 12.67 0.67
N GLU A 177 -5.50 11.67 1.55
CA GLU A 177 -4.50 10.61 1.38
C GLU A 177 -4.82 9.74 0.15
N ALA A 178 -6.08 9.37 -0.05
CA ALA A 178 -6.52 8.64 -1.24
C ALA A 178 -6.21 9.43 -2.54
N MET A 179 -6.50 10.74 -2.58
CA MET A 179 -6.23 11.53 -3.77
C MET A 179 -4.73 11.73 -4.06
N ARG A 180 -3.87 11.69 -3.03
CA ARG A 180 -2.41 11.65 -3.23
C ARG A 180 -1.97 10.36 -3.91
N LEU A 181 -2.49 9.21 -3.46
CA LEU A 181 -2.22 7.92 -4.11
C LEU A 181 -2.77 7.87 -5.54
N PHE A 182 -3.95 8.44 -5.80
CA PHE A 182 -4.46 8.61 -7.16
C PHE A 182 -3.53 9.45 -8.04
N HIS A 183 -2.94 10.51 -7.48
CA HIS A 183 -1.97 11.32 -8.21
C HIS A 183 -0.71 10.53 -8.55
N ASP A 184 -0.23 9.66 -7.65
CA ASP A 184 0.88 8.76 -7.93
C ASP A 184 0.54 7.78 -9.05
N LEU A 185 -0.67 7.22 -9.08
CA LEU A 185 -1.14 6.41 -10.22
C LEU A 185 -1.11 7.19 -11.53
N GLN A 186 -1.66 8.40 -11.53
CA GLN A 186 -1.75 9.25 -12.70
C GLN A 186 -0.38 9.66 -13.26
N THR A 187 0.63 9.78 -12.40
CA THR A 187 1.95 10.31 -12.80
C THR A 187 2.98 9.21 -13.02
N GLN A 188 2.99 8.18 -12.17
CA GLN A 188 3.99 7.11 -12.19
C GLN A 188 3.50 5.89 -12.97
N TYR A 189 2.19 5.60 -12.90
CA TYR A 189 1.58 4.41 -13.50
C TYR A 189 0.51 4.70 -14.57
N PRO A 190 0.68 5.72 -15.44
CA PRO A 190 -0.40 6.14 -16.32
C PRO A 190 -0.75 5.05 -17.36
N ALA A 191 0.19 4.17 -17.72
CA ALA A 191 -0.02 3.08 -18.69
C ALA A 191 -0.78 1.86 -18.12
N SER A 192 -1.07 1.83 -16.82
CA SER A 192 -1.62 0.67 -16.14
C SER A 192 -3.13 0.55 -16.29
N LEU A 193 -3.66 -0.67 -16.30
CA LEU A 193 -5.12 -0.88 -16.19
C LEU A 193 -5.67 -0.41 -14.84
N SER A 194 -4.85 -0.49 -13.78
CA SER A 194 -5.20 0.02 -12.45
C SER A 194 -5.48 1.52 -12.46
N TYR A 195 -4.75 2.32 -13.26
CA TYR A 195 -5.06 3.74 -13.42
C TYR A 195 -6.45 3.95 -14.03
N VAL A 196 -6.81 3.17 -15.06
CA VAL A 196 -8.12 3.25 -15.73
C VAL A 196 -9.25 2.98 -14.75
N ASP A 197 -9.16 1.88 -14.00
CA ASP A 197 -10.17 1.53 -13.00
C ASP A 197 -10.27 2.61 -11.91
N ALA A 198 -9.11 3.12 -11.46
CA ALA A 198 -9.02 4.14 -10.44
C ALA A 198 -9.66 5.48 -10.84
N VAL A 199 -9.84 5.78 -12.13
CA VAL A 199 -10.54 7.02 -12.57
C VAL A 199 -11.96 7.06 -12.02
N SER A 200 -12.70 5.96 -12.15
CA SER A 200 -14.09 5.88 -11.67
C SER A 200 -14.18 5.97 -10.14
N GLU A 201 -13.29 5.26 -9.44
CA GLU A 201 -13.17 5.27 -7.98
C GLU A 201 -12.77 6.65 -7.46
N ALA A 202 -11.85 7.34 -8.14
CA ALA A 202 -11.43 8.69 -7.80
C ALA A 202 -12.58 9.70 -7.93
N ILE A 203 -13.47 9.55 -8.91
CA ILE A 203 -14.67 10.40 -9.02
C ILE A 203 -15.57 10.22 -7.79
N GLU A 204 -15.82 8.98 -7.35
CA GLU A 204 -16.61 8.71 -6.15
C GLU A 204 -15.94 9.28 -4.88
N ILE A 205 -14.62 9.13 -4.76
CA ILE A 205 -13.81 9.70 -3.68
C ILE A 205 -13.91 11.23 -3.67
N LEU A 206 -13.81 11.89 -4.83
CA LEU A 206 -13.92 13.34 -4.96
C LEU A 206 -15.32 13.86 -4.62
N ASP A 207 -16.37 13.13 -4.97
CA ASP A 207 -17.74 13.47 -4.58
C ASP A 207 -17.92 13.33 -3.05
N GLY A 208 -17.35 12.30 -2.43
CA GLY A 208 -17.27 12.15 -0.97
C GLY A 208 -16.48 13.28 -0.30
N PHE A 209 -15.35 13.65 -0.88
CA PHE A 209 -14.48 14.71 -0.37
C PHE A 209 -15.15 16.08 -0.43
N THR A 210 -15.89 16.35 -1.51
CA THR A 210 -16.71 17.55 -1.67
C THR A 210 -17.71 17.68 -0.52
N LYS A 211 -18.43 16.59 -0.18
CA LYS A 211 -19.38 16.57 0.94
C LYS A 211 -18.67 16.84 2.27
N GLN A 212 -17.53 16.19 2.51
CA GLN A 212 -16.76 16.36 3.74
C GLN A 212 -16.26 17.80 3.92
N LEU A 213 -15.65 18.39 2.89
CA LEU A 213 -15.13 19.76 2.96
C LEU A 213 -16.24 20.80 3.16
N ASN A 214 -17.40 20.60 2.51
CA ASN A 214 -18.55 21.48 2.73
C ASN A 214 -19.08 21.38 4.18
N ALA A 215 -19.15 20.17 4.75
CA ALA A 215 -19.53 19.99 6.15
C ALA A 215 -18.53 20.68 7.09
N MET A 216 -17.22 20.47 6.88
CA MET A 216 -16.18 21.11 7.67
C MET A 216 -16.21 22.65 7.56
N LEU A 217 -16.47 23.19 6.37
CA LEU A 217 -16.62 24.63 6.17
C LEU A 217 -17.84 25.21 6.88
N ALA A 218 -18.94 24.46 6.98
CA ALA A 218 -20.11 24.87 7.75
C ALA A 218 -19.86 24.83 9.26
N GLU A 219 -19.05 23.87 9.73
CA GLU A 219 -18.69 23.71 11.15
C GLU A 219 -17.58 24.65 11.62
N GLU A 220 -16.67 25.06 10.73
CA GLU A 220 -15.52 25.92 11.04
C GLU A 220 -15.85 27.13 11.95
N PRO A 221 -16.86 27.98 11.64
CA PRO A 221 -17.14 29.14 12.50
C PRO A 221 -17.55 28.72 13.92
N ILE A 222 -18.29 27.62 14.06
CA ILE A 222 -18.73 27.08 15.36
C ILE A 222 -17.52 26.56 16.15
N LEU A 223 -16.62 25.81 15.47
CA LEU A 223 -15.41 25.28 16.08
C LEU A 223 -14.46 26.40 16.52
N SER A 224 -14.26 27.41 15.68
CA SER A 224 -13.43 28.57 15.95
C SER A 224 -13.96 29.41 17.12
N GLU A 225 -15.28 29.65 17.17
CA GLU A 225 -15.91 30.33 18.30
C GLU A 225 -15.79 29.50 19.60
N ARG A 226 -16.07 28.20 19.55
CA ARG A 226 -15.95 27.30 20.71
C ARG A 226 -14.53 27.29 21.27
N ARG A 227 -13.52 27.25 20.40
CA ARG A 227 -12.11 27.36 20.80
C ARG A 227 -11.81 28.71 21.46
N ALA A 228 -12.27 29.80 20.86
CA ALA A 228 -12.06 31.14 21.41
C ALA A 228 -12.73 31.33 22.78
N ASN A 229 -13.97 30.86 22.94
CA ASN A 229 -14.70 30.92 24.20
C ASN A 229 -14.09 30.00 25.26
N GLY A 230 -13.63 28.80 24.87
CA GLY A 230 -12.88 27.90 25.74
C GLY A 230 -11.62 28.57 26.30
N LEU A 231 -10.81 29.19 25.44
CA LEU A 231 -9.62 29.94 25.85
C LEU A 231 -9.93 31.10 26.82
N LYS A 232 -11.02 31.84 26.61
CA LYS A 232 -11.45 32.93 27.51
C LYS A 232 -11.90 32.43 28.87
N SER A 233 -12.44 31.21 28.95
CA SER A 233 -12.93 30.62 30.20
C SER A 233 -11.81 30.06 31.09
N LEU A 234 -10.62 29.83 30.53
CA LEU A 234 -9.46 29.33 31.24
C LEU A 234 -8.69 30.48 31.90
N ALA A 235 -8.09 30.22 33.07
CA ALA A 235 -7.25 31.17 33.78
C ALA A 235 -5.92 30.52 34.21
N GLY A 236 -4.92 31.36 34.52
CA GLY A 236 -3.65 30.90 35.07
C GLY A 236 -2.85 29.99 34.13
N PRO A 237 -2.12 28.98 34.65
CA PRO A 237 -1.25 28.10 33.87
C PRO A 237 -1.96 27.33 32.76
N ASP A 238 -3.22 26.92 32.96
CA ASP A 238 -3.99 26.14 31.97
C ASP A 238 -4.31 26.94 30.71
N ALA A 239 -4.59 28.25 30.87
CA ALA A 239 -4.79 29.15 29.74
C ALA A 239 -3.52 29.29 28.89
N GLN A 240 -2.35 29.38 29.54
CA GLN A 240 -1.07 29.47 28.84
C GLN A 240 -0.73 28.15 28.12
N ALA A 241 -0.91 27.01 28.79
CA ALA A 241 -0.67 25.69 28.20
C ALA A 241 -1.57 25.44 26.98
N THR A 242 -2.86 25.78 27.09
CA THR A 242 -3.82 25.63 25.99
C THR A 242 -3.50 26.56 24.82
N LYS A 243 -3.13 27.82 25.10
CA LYS A 243 -2.70 28.76 24.06
C LYS A 243 -1.45 28.25 23.34
N PHE A 244 -0.45 27.77 24.07
CA PHE A 244 0.75 27.19 23.48
C PHE A 244 0.43 25.98 22.59
N ALA A 245 -0.48 25.09 23.03
CA ALA A 245 -0.92 23.95 22.22
C ALA A 245 -1.59 24.39 20.91
N VAL A 246 -2.47 25.41 20.96
CA VAL A 246 -3.12 25.97 19.76
C VAL A 246 -2.09 26.63 18.83
N ASP A 247 -1.17 27.43 19.37
CA ASP A 247 -0.12 28.09 18.58
C ASP A 247 0.81 27.05 17.93
N SER A 248 1.13 25.96 18.64
CA SER A 248 1.91 24.83 18.12
C SER A 248 1.17 24.09 17.01
N GLU A 249 -0.14 23.86 17.14
CA GLU A 249 -0.99 23.23 16.12
C GLU A 249 -1.01 24.08 14.84
N ILE A 250 -1.18 25.40 14.97
CA ILE A 250 -1.15 26.35 13.85
C ILE A 250 0.22 26.39 13.19
N ALA A 251 1.29 26.40 13.98
CA ALA A 251 2.66 26.39 13.46
C ALA A 251 2.96 25.09 12.69
N ALA A 252 2.53 23.94 13.21
CA ALA A 252 2.68 22.65 12.55
C ALA A 252 1.94 22.62 11.21
N PHE A 253 0.70 23.11 11.17
CA PHE A 253 -0.04 23.22 9.91
C PHE A 253 0.67 24.14 8.90
N LYS A 254 1.11 25.33 9.31
CA LYS A 254 1.79 26.27 8.42
C LYS A 254 3.10 25.69 7.88
N ALA A 255 3.85 24.97 8.70
CA ALA A 255 5.06 24.26 8.27
C ALA A 255 4.73 23.19 7.21
N GLN A 256 3.69 22.39 7.44
CA GLN A 256 3.24 21.38 6.48
C GLN A 256 2.76 22.02 5.16
N ALA A 257 1.95 23.09 5.22
CA ALA A 257 1.48 23.79 4.03
C ALA A 257 2.64 24.41 3.23
N ALA A 258 3.67 24.93 3.90
CA ALA A 258 4.89 25.41 3.26
C ALA A 258 5.68 24.27 2.61
N ALA A 259 5.77 23.11 3.26
CA ALA A 259 6.41 21.91 2.72
C ALA A 259 5.66 21.38 1.48
N ASP A 260 4.33 21.28 1.54
CA ASP A 260 3.49 20.87 0.41
C ASP A 260 3.70 21.79 -0.80
N LYS A 261 3.77 23.10 -0.57
CA LYS A 261 4.05 24.09 -1.62
C LYS A 261 5.47 23.92 -2.19
N LYS A 262 6.48 23.76 -1.33
CA LYS A 262 7.88 23.55 -1.76
C LYS A 262 8.02 22.30 -2.62
N ASN A 263 7.35 21.22 -2.22
CA ASN A 263 7.38 19.93 -2.89
C ASN A 263 6.37 19.81 -4.03
N LYS A 264 5.65 20.91 -4.37
CA LYS A 264 4.64 20.97 -5.43
C LYS A 264 3.58 19.85 -5.32
N VAL A 265 3.19 19.51 -4.09
CA VAL A 265 2.18 18.48 -3.82
C VAL A 265 0.84 18.94 -4.42
N LYS A 266 0.29 18.17 -5.37
CA LYS A 266 -0.98 18.48 -6.03
C LYS A 266 -2.11 18.68 -5.03
N TRP A 267 -2.18 17.81 -4.02
CA TRP A 267 -3.21 17.80 -2.97
C TRP A 267 -2.64 18.34 -1.65
N PRO A 268 -2.69 19.66 -1.42
CA PRO A 268 -2.14 20.26 -0.22
C PRO A 268 -2.96 19.90 1.03
N SER A 269 -2.28 19.85 2.17
CA SER A 269 -2.89 19.65 3.48
C SER A 269 -3.80 20.83 3.81
N PHE A 270 -4.90 20.57 4.51
CA PHE A 270 -5.85 21.58 4.97
C PHE A 270 -5.99 21.51 6.49
N TYR A 271 -6.59 22.54 7.07
CA TYR A 271 -6.77 22.65 8.51
C TYR A 271 -8.19 23.07 8.86
N LYS A 272 -8.82 22.35 9.81
CA LYS A 272 -10.25 22.52 10.13
C LYS A 272 -10.64 23.87 10.75
N TYR A 273 -9.67 24.65 11.21
CA TYR A 273 -9.87 26.02 11.69
C TYR A 273 -9.35 27.07 10.70
N ASP A 274 -9.00 26.66 9.48
CA ASP A 274 -8.56 27.56 8.40
C ASP A 274 -9.46 27.39 7.19
N ALA A 275 -10.53 28.19 7.14
CA ALA A 275 -11.49 28.18 6.04
C ALA A 275 -10.84 28.44 4.67
N ALA A 276 -9.71 29.16 4.62
CA ALA A 276 -9.02 29.46 3.38
C ALA A 276 -8.42 28.21 2.72
N SER A 277 -7.69 27.37 3.48
CA SER A 277 -7.16 26.11 2.96
C SER A 277 -8.26 25.14 2.53
N MET A 278 -9.35 25.02 3.30
CA MET A 278 -10.49 24.18 2.93
C MET A 278 -11.18 24.64 1.64
N LYS A 279 -11.40 25.96 1.46
CA LYS A 279 -11.98 26.50 0.22
C LYS A 279 -11.08 26.29 -0.99
N SER A 280 -9.76 26.49 -0.83
CA SER A 280 -8.78 26.26 -1.89
C SER A 280 -8.78 24.80 -2.34
N LEU A 281 -8.77 23.87 -1.37
CA LEU A 281 -8.81 22.44 -1.64
C LEU A 281 -10.13 22.01 -2.29
N LEU A 282 -11.26 22.55 -1.83
CA LEU A 282 -12.57 22.28 -2.44
C LEU A 282 -12.61 22.71 -3.92
N ALA A 283 -12.06 23.88 -4.26
CA ALA A 283 -11.98 24.32 -5.65
C ALA A 283 -11.13 23.37 -6.51
N LEU A 284 -10.03 22.85 -5.96
CA LEU A 284 -9.20 21.86 -6.63
C LEU A 284 -9.96 20.53 -6.83
N VAL A 285 -10.67 20.05 -5.81
CA VAL A 285 -11.49 18.82 -5.86
C VAL A 285 -12.53 18.91 -6.98
N LEU A 286 -13.28 20.02 -7.05
CA LEU A 286 -14.30 20.21 -8.08
C LEU A 286 -13.71 20.30 -9.50
N LYS A 287 -12.55 20.95 -9.63
CA LYS A 287 -11.83 21.01 -10.91
C LYS A 287 -11.40 19.63 -11.38
N GLU A 288 -10.74 18.86 -10.52
CA GLU A 288 -10.27 17.51 -10.85
C GLU A 288 -11.45 16.60 -11.19
N ARG A 289 -12.53 16.64 -10.40
CA ARG A 289 -13.74 15.84 -10.64
C ARG A 289 -14.32 16.13 -12.02
N THR A 290 -14.31 17.39 -12.44
CA THR A 290 -14.75 17.79 -13.79
C THR A 290 -13.79 17.25 -14.86
N THR A 291 -12.48 17.35 -14.64
CA THR A 291 -11.47 16.82 -15.56
C THR A 291 -11.59 15.31 -15.75
N LEU A 292 -11.77 14.55 -14.67
CA LEU A 292 -11.96 13.09 -14.76
C LEU A 292 -13.32 12.73 -15.38
N GLY A 293 -14.37 13.51 -15.09
CA GLY A 293 -15.72 13.26 -15.62
C GLY A 293 -15.88 13.44 -17.13
N ILE A 294 -14.94 14.11 -17.80
CA ILE A 294 -14.94 14.26 -19.27
C ILE A 294 -13.95 13.32 -19.97
N LEU A 295 -13.21 12.50 -19.21
CA LEU A 295 -12.23 11.57 -19.75
C LEU A 295 -12.96 10.41 -20.46
N ASP A 296 -12.53 10.09 -21.68
CA ASP A 296 -13.02 8.90 -22.38
C ASP A 296 -12.35 7.65 -21.78
N VAL A 297 -12.98 7.10 -20.74
CA VAL A 297 -12.48 5.92 -20.02
C VAL A 297 -12.47 4.67 -20.92
N VAL A 298 -13.34 4.59 -21.92
CA VAL A 298 -13.39 3.45 -22.85
C VAL A 298 -12.17 3.49 -23.77
N ALA A 299 -11.92 4.63 -24.41
CA ALA A 299 -10.73 4.81 -25.24
C ALA A 299 -9.43 4.67 -24.42
N LEU A 300 -9.42 5.20 -23.18
CA LEU A 300 -8.28 5.06 -22.28
C LEU A 300 -8.02 3.59 -21.91
N LYS A 301 -9.08 2.79 -21.73
CA LYS A 301 -8.95 1.37 -21.44
C LYS A 301 -8.31 0.62 -22.62
N GLU A 302 -8.82 0.82 -23.83
CA GLU A 302 -8.26 0.19 -25.05
C GLU A 302 -6.79 0.56 -25.26
N GLU A 303 -6.44 1.84 -25.02
CA GLU A 303 -5.07 2.30 -25.05
C GLU A 303 -4.20 1.60 -23.99
N ASN A 304 -4.64 1.56 -22.73
CA ASN A 304 -3.87 0.97 -21.64
C ASN A 304 -3.77 -0.57 -21.73
N GLU A 305 -4.73 -1.25 -22.36
CA GLU A 305 -4.61 -2.67 -22.72
C GLU A 305 -3.45 -2.88 -23.69
N THR A 306 -3.34 -2.00 -24.69
CA THR A 306 -2.22 -2.02 -25.65
C THR A 306 -0.89 -1.69 -24.97
N LEU A 307 -0.85 -0.65 -24.12
CA LEU A 307 0.37 -0.29 -23.37
C LEU A 307 0.79 -1.39 -22.38
N THR A 308 -0.16 -2.11 -21.79
CA THR A 308 0.12 -3.30 -20.97
C THR A 308 0.71 -4.42 -21.79
N SER A 309 0.21 -4.66 -23.01
CA SER A 309 0.84 -5.60 -23.95
C SER A 309 2.27 -5.18 -24.32
N VAL A 310 2.50 -3.88 -24.54
CA VAL A 310 3.84 -3.34 -24.81
C VAL A 310 4.78 -3.62 -23.65
N LEU A 311 4.36 -3.34 -22.41
CA LEU A 311 5.15 -3.60 -21.21
C LEU A 311 5.56 -5.08 -21.09
N ARG A 312 4.63 -6.00 -21.35
CA ARG A 312 4.90 -7.45 -21.36
C ARG A 312 5.87 -7.84 -22.48
N ASN A 313 5.68 -7.30 -23.69
CA ASN A 313 6.60 -7.53 -24.80
C ASN A 313 8.01 -7.03 -24.50
N LEU A 314 8.15 -5.89 -23.80
CA LEU A 314 9.44 -5.37 -23.37
C LEU A 314 10.09 -6.25 -22.29
N ALA A 315 9.30 -6.77 -21.34
CA ALA A 315 9.77 -7.73 -20.35
C ALA A 315 10.24 -9.05 -20.98
N ASP A 316 9.57 -9.49 -22.04
CA ASP A 316 9.94 -10.67 -22.84
C ASP A 316 11.06 -10.39 -23.87
N GLU A 317 11.70 -9.21 -23.84
CA GLU A 317 12.72 -8.77 -24.82
C GLU A 317 12.24 -8.74 -26.29
N LYS A 318 10.93 -8.77 -26.54
CA LYS A 318 10.27 -8.69 -27.86
C LYS A 318 10.14 -7.24 -28.33
N VAL A 319 11.27 -6.53 -28.41
CA VAL A 319 11.31 -5.07 -28.64
C VAL A 319 10.69 -4.65 -29.98
N VAL A 320 10.81 -5.47 -31.03
CA VAL A 320 10.24 -5.17 -32.36
C VAL A 320 8.72 -5.09 -32.30
N LEU A 321 8.07 -6.06 -31.66
CA LEU A 321 6.61 -6.07 -31.48
C LEU A 321 6.16 -4.89 -30.61
N ALA A 322 6.87 -4.62 -29.51
CA ALA A 322 6.58 -3.49 -28.64
C ALA A 322 6.63 -2.16 -29.38
N LYS A 323 7.63 -1.93 -30.24
CA LYS A 323 7.74 -0.72 -31.05
C LYS A 323 6.64 -0.61 -32.09
N GLN A 324 6.30 -1.70 -32.77
CA GLN A 324 5.19 -1.71 -33.74
C GLN A 324 3.86 -1.28 -33.08
N GLN A 325 3.55 -1.82 -31.91
CA GLN A 325 2.35 -1.43 -31.15
C GLN A 325 2.39 0.04 -30.72
N LEU A 326 3.55 0.55 -30.28
CA LEU A 326 3.71 1.97 -29.94
C LEU A 326 3.54 2.89 -31.17
N ASP A 327 4.05 2.49 -32.33
CA ASP A 327 3.90 3.24 -33.58
C ASP A 327 2.45 3.27 -34.07
N GLU A 328 1.70 2.20 -33.86
CA GLU A 328 0.25 2.14 -34.14
C GLU A 328 -0.53 3.06 -33.20
N LEU A 329 -0.28 3.00 -31.89
CA LEU A 329 -0.89 3.88 -30.89
C LEU A 329 -0.63 5.36 -31.18
N LYS A 330 0.56 5.69 -31.68
CA LYS A 330 0.88 7.08 -32.06
C LYS A 330 0.01 7.61 -33.18
N LYS A 331 -0.33 6.76 -34.16
CA LYS A 331 -1.17 7.14 -35.31
C LYS A 331 -2.60 7.44 -34.87
N SER A 332 -3.08 6.83 -33.78
CA SER A 332 -4.41 7.08 -33.22
C SER A 332 -4.50 8.29 -32.28
N ASN A 333 -3.44 9.10 -32.15
CA ASN A 333 -3.36 10.25 -31.23
C ASN A 333 -3.72 9.86 -29.78
N PRO A 334 -2.79 9.20 -29.07
CA PRO A 334 -3.07 8.59 -27.78
C PRO A 334 -3.42 9.64 -26.72
N ILE A 335 -4.31 9.27 -25.81
CA ILE A 335 -4.67 10.04 -24.63
C ILE A 335 -3.42 10.20 -23.74
N ASN A 336 -2.64 9.13 -23.59
CA ASN A 336 -1.53 9.05 -22.67
C ASN A 336 -0.17 9.24 -23.35
N LYS A 337 0.00 10.42 -23.96
CA LYS A 337 1.22 10.78 -24.72
C LYS A 337 2.50 10.61 -23.92
N THR A 338 2.46 10.90 -22.62
CA THR A 338 3.59 10.74 -21.70
C THR A 338 3.95 9.27 -21.49
N ALA A 339 2.96 8.39 -21.28
CA ALA A 339 3.21 6.95 -21.17
C ALA A 339 3.84 6.41 -22.45
N VAL A 340 3.26 6.72 -23.61
CA VAL A 340 3.79 6.30 -24.91
C VAL A 340 5.24 6.72 -25.07
N SER A 341 5.56 8.00 -24.84
CA SER A 341 6.94 8.51 -24.94
C SER A 341 7.91 7.80 -23.97
N SER A 342 7.48 7.53 -22.73
CA SER A 342 8.30 6.84 -21.74
C SER A 342 8.61 5.39 -22.14
N LEU A 343 7.62 4.66 -22.67
CA LEU A 343 7.79 3.29 -23.13
C LEU A 343 8.63 3.20 -24.39
N GLU A 344 8.57 4.19 -25.27
CA GLU A 344 9.48 4.27 -26.41
C GLU A 344 10.93 4.45 -25.99
N LYS A 345 11.18 5.32 -25.00
CA LYS A 345 12.52 5.50 -24.45
C LYS A 345 13.03 4.17 -23.90
N LYS A 346 12.21 3.48 -23.09
CA LYS A 346 12.53 2.16 -22.54
C LYS A 346 12.79 1.12 -23.63
N ALA A 347 11.98 1.11 -24.70
CA ALA A 347 12.17 0.21 -25.84
C ALA A 347 13.51 0.45 -26.56
N ARG A 348 13.96 1.71 -26.67
CA ARG A 348 15.28 2.04 -27.26
C ARG A 348 16.45 1.64 -26.34
N GLU A 349 16.29 1.83 -25.04
CA GLU A 349 17.26 1.42 -24.02
C GLU A 349 17.47 -0.10 -24.09
N ILE A 350 16.39 -0.89 -24.04
CA ILE A 350 16.46 -2.36 -24.14
C ILE A 350 17.05 -2.80 -25.50
N GLU A 351 16.66 -2.17 -26.62
CA GLU A 351 17.24 -2.49 -27.92
C GLU A 351 18.76 -2.29 -27.94
N THR A 352 19.24 -1.21 -27.32
CA THR A 352 20.66 -0.89 -27.24
C THR A 352 21.39 -1.94 -26.40
N GLU A 353 20.82 -2.31 -25.25
CA GLU A 353 21.37 -3.36 -24.39
C GLU A 353 21.44 -4.73 -25.08
N LEU A 354 20.41 -5.11 -25.82
CA LEU A 354 20.38 -6.35 -26.60
C LEU A 354 21.45 -6.36 -27.69
N LYS A 355 21.64 -5.24 -28.40
CA LYS A 355 22.72 -5.09 -29.39
C LYS A 355 24.10 -5.23 -28.74
N GLU A 356 24.33 -4.56 -27.62
CA GLU A 356 25.61 -4.67 -26.88
C GLU A 356 25.84 -6.06 -26.28
N ARG A 357 24.80 -6.76 -25.81
CA ARG A 357 24.90 -8.18 -25.40
C ARG A 357 25.27 -9.07 -26.58
N SER A 358 24.56 -8.95 -27.71
CA SER A 358 24.84 -9.76 -28.90
C SER A 358 26.26 -9.55 -29.44
N LYS A 359 26.78 -8.32 -29.38
CA LYS A 359 28.15 -8.00 -29.76
C LYS A 359 29.17 -8.64 -28.83
N ARG A 360 28.96 -8.56 -27.51
CA ARG A 360 29.81 -9.24 -26.51
C ARG A 360 29.80 -10.75 -26.68
N ASP A 361 28.64 -11.34 -26.93
CA ASP A 361 28.53 -12.79 -27.15
C ASP A 361 29.23 -13.23 -28.44
N ALA A 362 29.19 -12.42 -29.49
CA ALA A 362 29.93 -12.65 -30.73
C ALA A 362 31.45 -12.56 -30.51
N GLU A 363 31.91 -11.53 -29.81
CA GLU A 363 33.33 -11.36 -29.45
C GLU A 363 33.84 -12.53 -28.59
N ALA A 364 33.06 -12.97 -27.60
CA ALA A 364 33.40 -14.12 -26.76
C ALA A 364 33.50 -15.44 -27.55
N LYS A 365 32.61 -15.67 -28.52
CA LYS A 365 32.66 -16.85 -29.40
C LYS A 365 33.90 -16.86 -30.30
N VAL A 366 34.31 -15.69 -30.83
CA VAL A 366 35.51 -15.57 -31.66
C VAL A 366 36.78 -15.84 -30.84
N VAL A 367 36.85 -15.35 -29.60
CA VAL A 367 37.98 -15.65 -28.69
C VAL A 367 38.04 -17.13 -28.35
N ALA A 368 36.91 -17.77 -28.04
CA ALA A 368 36.84 -19.20 -27.71
C ALA A 368 37.22 -20.12 -28.89
N GLN A 369 36.82 -19.78 -30.13
CA GLN A 369 37.23 -20.53 -31.32
C GLN A 369 38.72 -20.38 -31.62
N THR A 370 39.31 -19.21 -31.36
CA THR A 370 40.75 -18.96 -31.53
C THR A 370 41.59 -19.73 -30.50
N THR A 371 41.05 -19.96 -29.29
CA THR A 371 41.75 -20.76 -28.26
C THR A 371 41.67 -22.27 -28.52
N GLN A 372 40.59 -22.76 -29.14
CA GLN A 372 40.47 -24.18 -29.52
C GLN A 372 41.32 -24.55 -30.75
N SER A 373 41.55 -23.64 -31.70
CA SER A 373 42.39 -23.94 -32.87
C SER A 373 43.91 -23.88 -32.60
N MET A 374 44.33 -23.50 -31.40
CA MET A 374 45.74 -23.47 -30.97
C MET A 374 46.10 -24.60 -30.00
N GLY A 375 45.18 -25.55 -29.74
CA GLY A 375 45.37 -26.68 -28.82
C GLY A 375 45.82 -27.99 -29.46
N GLU A 376 45.83 -28.08 -30.80
CA GLU A 376 46.35 -29.24 -31.54
C GLU A 376 47.49 -28.76 -32.44
N GLU A 377 48.73 -28.88 -31.93
CA GLU A 377 50.03 -28.94 -32.61
C GLU A 377 51.09 -27.98 -32.02
N GLY A 378 51.98 -28.55 -31.19
CA GLY A 378 53.42 -28.27 -31.25
C GLY A 378 54.02 -27.13 -30.40
N GLU A 379 54.88 -27.54 -29.46
CA GLU A 379 56.07 -26.86 -28.90
C GLU A 379 55.94 -25.89 -27.69
N PRO A 380 56.89 -25.98 -26.71
CA PRO A 380 56.79 -25.33 -25.39
C PRO A 380 57.22 -23.84 -25.33
N GLU A 381 57.48 -23.16 -26.45
CA GLU A 381 57.81 -21.71 -26.45
C GLU A 381 56.59 -20.78 -26.55
N ALA A 382 55.38 -21.31 -26.80
CA ALA A 382 54.16 -20.51 -26.97
C ALA A 382 53.46 -20.11 -25.65
N ALA A 383 53.84 -20.70 -24.51
CA ALA A 383 53.17 -20.49 -23.22
C ALA A 383 53.39 -19.07 -22.65
N ASP A 384 54.55 -18.46 -22.90
CA ASP A 384 54.86 -17.11 -22.39
C ASP A 384 54.14 -16.01 -23.18
N GLN A 385 53.90 -16.22 -24.48
CA GLN A 385 53.13 -15.28 -25.29
C GLN A 385 51.61 -15.38 -25.03
N GLN A 386 51.09 -16.59 -24.75
CA GLN A 386 49.70 -16.79 -24.36
C GLN A 386 49.39 -16.17 -22.99
N ASN A 387 50.30 -16.27 -22.01
CA ASN A 387 50.15 -15.58 -20.73
C ASN A 387 50.23 -14.06 -20.86
N ALA A 388 51.09 -13.54 -21.74
CA ALA A 388 51.18 -12.10 -21.99
C ALA A 388 49.91 -11.53 -22.66
N LEU A 389 49.34 -12.27 -23.61
CA LEU A 389 48.15 -11.84 -24.36
C LEU A 389 46.87 -11.98 -23.53
N ALA A 390 46.75 -13.04 -22.73
CA ALA A 390 45.68 -13.19 -21.74
C ALA A 390 45.75 -12.11 -20.66
N LYS A 391 46.95 -11.77 -20.18
CA LYS A 391 47.16 -10.70 -19.18
C LYS A 391 46.88 -9.30 -19.77
N ALA A 392 47.24 -9.06 -21.03
CA ALA A 392 46.93 -7.81 -21.73
C ALA A 392 45.42 -7.64 -21.98
N LEU A 393 44.70 -8.72 -22.29
CA LEU A 393 43.25 -8.69 -22.44
C LEU A 393 42.53 -8.47 -21.10
N LEU A 394 42.99 -9.12 -20.02
CA LEU A 394 42.49 -8.89 -18.66
C LEU A 394 42.75 -7.45 -18.18
N GLU A 395 43.91 -6.88 -18.47
CA GLU A 395 44.21 -5.47 -18.16
C GLU A 395 43.39 -4.49 -19.00
N ALA A 396 43.06 -4.83 -20.25
CA ALA A 396 42.19 -4.02 -21.10
C ALA A 396 40.72 -4.07 -20.66
N GLN A 397 40.25 -5.22 -20.17
CA GLN A 397 38.92 -5.39 -19.56
C GLN A 397 38.81 -4.60 -18.26
N ASN A 398 39.78 -4.78 -17.34
CA ASN A 398 39.80 -4.07 -16.05
C ASN A 398 39.92 -2.53 -16.22
N LYS A 399 40.60 -2.04 -17.27
CA LYS A 399 40.63 -0.60 -17.58
C LYS A 399 39.31 -0.06 -18.13
N LYS A 400 38.54 -0.86 -18.85
CA LYS A 400 37.20 -0.46 -19.35
C LYS A 400 36.16 -0.46 -18.24
N ASP A 401 36.22 -1.43 -17.34
CA ASP A 401 35.30 -1.51 -16.20
C ASP A 401 35.57 -0.38 -15.21
N LYS A 402 36.84 -0.05 -14.93
CA LYS A 402 37.22 1.08 -14.06
C LYS A 402 36.85 2.46 -14.64
N LYS A 403 36.94 2.63 -15.97
CA LYS A 403 36.49 3.87 -16.64
C LYS A 403 34.97 4.05 -16.56
N LYS A 404 34.21 2.95 -16.48
CA LYS A 404 32.75 2.97 -16.31
C LYS A 404 32.36 3.30 -14.87
N THR A 405 33.14 2.87 -13.87
CA THR A 405 32.93 3.23 -12.46
C THR A 405 33.30 4.70 -12.18
N ASP A 406 34.32 5.24 -12.84
CA ASP A 406 34.76 6.62 -12.64
C ASP A 406 33.82 7.66 -13.33
N GLU A 407 33.11 7.29 -14.41
CA GLU A 407 32.08 8.14 -15.05
C GLU A 407 30.75 8.19 -14.28
N GLU A 408 30.51 7.28 -13.33
CA GLU A 408 29.30 7.24 -12.49
C GLU A 408 29.44 8.04 -11.17
N THR A 409 30.63 8.55 -10.85
CA THR A 409 30.89 9.36 -9.63
C THR A 409 31.37 10.79 -9.89
N GLY A 410 31.10 11.33 -11.08
CA GLY A 410 31.72 12.59 -11.55
C GLY A 410 30.77 13.73 -11.93
N ASP A 411 29.73 14.04 -11.13
CA ASP A 411 29.11 15.37 -11.19
C ASP A 411 28.51 15.78 -9.83
N GLU A 412 29.34 16.38 -8.98
CA GLU A 412 28.90 17.49 -8.11
C GLU A 412 30.09 18.35 -7.65
N GLY A 413 30.11 19.61 -8.11
CA GLY A 413 30.45 20.74 -7.26
C GLY A 413 31.92 21.17 -7.15
N LYS A 414 32.33 22.04 -8.09
CA LYS A 414 33.43 22.99 -7.88
C LYS A 414 32.85 24.31 -7.35
N THR A 415 33.17 24.69 -6.10
CA THR A 415 33.49 26.08 -5.70
C THR A 415 34.13 26.17 -4.30
N ASP A 416 35.36 26.69 -4.32
CA ASP A 416 36.04 27.61 -3.39
C ASP A 416 36.52 27.22 -1.96
N LYS A 417 37.85 27.04 -1.88
CA LYS A 417 38.86 27.53 -0.90
C LYS A 417 38.43 27.79 0.57
N ALA A 418 39.09 27.15 1.54
CA ALA A 418 40.38 27.54 2.13
C ALA A 418 40.71 26.74 3.42
N ASP A 419 42.00 26.40 3.57
CA ASP A 419 42.83 26.17 4.77
C ASP A 419 42.48 25.14 5.86
N GLY A 420 43.49 24.32 6.20
CA GLY A 420 43.69 23.86 7.59
C GLY A 420 43.96 22.36 7.82
N GLU A 421 45.16 21.89 7.52
CA GLU A 421 46.02 21.04 8.38
C GLU A 421 45.37 20.02 9.37
N LYS A 422 45.53 18.70 9.14
CA LYS A 422 46.36 17.76 9.96
C LYS A 422 46.10 16.27 9.67
N SER A 423 47.14 15.50 10.00
CA SER A 423 47.54 14.15 9.64
C SER A 423 46.86 12.96 10.34
N GLY A 424 46.55 11.91 9.55
CA GLY A 424 46.83 10.47 9.77
C GLY A 424 45.97 9.64 10.75
N PRO A 425 46.01 8.27 10.72
CA PRO A 425 46.41 7.33 9.66
C PRO A 425 45.30 6.33 9.25
N LYS A 426 45.53 5.64 8.12
CA LYS A 426 44.71 4.56 7.55
C LYS A 426 44.75 3.28 8.38
N MET A 427 43.61 2.60 8.48
CA MET A 427 43.51 1.19 8.82
C MET A 427 42.73 0.48 7.71
N GLN A 428 43.37 -0.47 7.04
CA GLN A 428 42.77 -1.36 6.03
C GLN A 428 42.06 -2.51 6.74
N VAL A 429 40.83 -2.83 6.32
CA VAL A 429 40.23 -4.16 6.48
C VAL A 429 39.54 -4.54 5.17
N GLN A 430 39.74 -5.79 4.79
CA GLN A 430 39.34 -6.49 3.57
C GLN A 430 37.84 -6.47 3.28
N GLU A 431 37.56 -6.44 1.97
CA GLU A 431 36.30 -6.82 1.34
C GLU A 431 36.03 -8.32 1.53
N ASP A 432 34.77 -8.66 1.83
CA ASP A 432 34.16 -9.90 1.35
C ASP A 432 32.72 -9.59 0.92
N GLY A 433 32.34 -10.10 -0.25
CA GLY A 433 31.36 -9.52 -1.16
C GLY A 433 29.88 -9.76 -0.87
N GLY A 434 29.05 -9.02 -1.62
CA GLY A 434 27.60 -9.20 -1.68
C GLY A 434 26.84 -7.92 -2.05
N SER A 435 26.86 -7.56 -3.34
CA SER A 435 25.96 -6.61 -4.02
C SER A 435 24.47 -6.81 -3.67
N SER A 436 23.54 -5.84 -3.72
CA SER A 436 23.47 -4.38 -3.85
C SER A 436 21.95 -4.05 -3.96
N LEU A 437 21.55 -2.78 -3.69
CA LEU A 437 20.22 -2.16 -3.97
C LEU A 437 19.18 -2.09 -2.82
N THR A 438 19.56 -1.53 -1.66
CA THR A 438 18.57 -1.01 -0.68
C THR A 438 18.81 0.43 -0.20
N ASP A 439 19.74 1.19 -0.77
CA ASP A 439 20.05 2.53 -0.27
C ASP A 439 19.82 3.62 -1.32
N TYR A 440 18.68 4.32 -1.23
CA TYR A 440 18.59 5.78 -1.45
C TYR A 440 17.24 6.31 -0.88
N ILE A 441 17.27 6.63 0.43
CA ILE A 441 16.57 7.74 1.14
C ILE A 441 15.01 7.67 1.22
N PRO A 442 14.40 7.84 2.44
CA PRO A 442 14.75 8.92 3.38
C PRO A 442 14.92 8.53 4.86
N TYR A 443 16.16 8.67 5.35
CA TYR A 443 16.51 8.66 6.78
C TYR A 443 16.81 10.05 7.37
N ILE A 444 16.44 11.14 6.69
CA ILE A 444 16.65 12.50 7.23
C ILE A 444 15.52 12.91 8.21
N GLY A 445 14.34 12.26 8.16
CA GLY A 445 13.23 12.55 9.08
C GLY A 445 13.35 11.92 10.47
N ALA A 446 14.01 10.77 10.60
CA ALA A 446 14.05 10.01 11.85
C ALA A 446 15.06 10.58 12.86
N VAL A 447 16.17 11.17 12.41
CA VAL A 447 17.21 11.70 13.30
C VAL A 447 16.75 12.96 14.04
N LEU A 448 15.90 13.80 13.42
CA LEU A 448 15.32 14.98 14.08
C LEU A 448 14.26 14.63 15.15
N ILE A 449 13.54 13.52 14.98
CA ILE A 449 12.54 13.04 15.94
C ILE A 449 13.22 12.42 17.17
N VAL A 450 14.35 11.71 16.99
CA VAL A 450 15.12 11.15 18.10
C VAL A 450 15.82 12.26 18.92
N ILE A 451 16.32 13.33 18.28
CA ILE A 451 16.92 14.48 19.00
C ILE A 451 15.86 15.28 19.78
N LEU A 452 14.63 15.39 19.27
CA LEU A 452 13.52 16.04 19.98
C LEU A 452 13.01 15.19 21.17
N LEU A 453 13.01 13.87 21.06
CA LEU A 453 12.60 12.97 22.15
C LEU A 453 13.63 12.90 23.29
N VAL A 454 14.93 12.97 22.98
CA VAL A 454 15.98 13.03 24.03
C VAL A 454 15.94 14.35 24.80
N SER A 455 15.54 15.45 24.15
CA SER A 455 15.39 16.77 24.79
C SER A 455 14.20 16.85 25.76
N PHE A 456 13.16 16.04 25.53
CA PHE A 456 11.96 16.01 26.40
C PHE A 456 12.15 15.13 27.65
N VAL A 457 13.03 14.13 27.59
CA VAL A 457 13.32 13.21 28.71
C VAL A 457 14.32 13.80 29.71
N LEU A 458 15.20 14.72 29.28
CA LEU A 458 16.21 15.33 30.16
C LEU A 458 15.73 16.61 30.89
N GLY A 459 14.55 17.14 30.57
CA GLY A 459 14.01 18.39 31.15
C GLY A 459 13.27 18.27 32.48
N LYS A 460 13.09 17.06 33.04
CA LYS A 460 12.40 16.84 34.33
C LYS A 460 13.35 16.40 35.44
N LYS A 461 14.17 17.32 35.93
CA LYS A 461 14.71 17.26 37.31
C LYS A 461 14.62 18.64 37.95
N LYS A 462 13.61 18.84 38.81
CA LYS A 462 13.65 19.87 39.85
C LYS A 462 14.60 19.41 40.96
N PRO A 463 15.53 20.23 41.45
CA PRO A 463 16.13 20.00 42.76
C PRO A 463 15.14 20.41 43.86
N LYS A 464 15.00 19.55 44.87
CA LYS A 464 14.33 19.82 46.14
C LYS A 464 15.17 20.79 46.98
N GLU A 465 14.47 21.53 47.80
CA GLU A 465 14.93 22.42 48.88
C GLU A 465 15.98 21.78 49.80
N GLY A 466 16.86 22.63 50.34
CA GLY A 466 17.76 22.35 51.45
C GLY A 466 18.50 23.62 51.90
N GLU A 467 18.06 24.15 53.04
CA GLU A 467 18.51 25.32 53.85
C GLU A 467 18.05 26.73 53.46
#